data_AF-A0A4Q3N4F1-F1
#
_entry.id   AF-A0A4Q3N4F1-F1
#
_cell.length_a   1.000
_cell.length_b   1.000
_cell.length_c   1.000
_cell.angle_alpha   90.00
_cell.angle_beta   90.00
_cell.angle_gamma   90.00
#
_symmetry.space_group_name_H-M   'P 1'
#
loop_
_entity.id
_entity.type
_entity.pdbx_description
1 polymer ?
#
loop_
_entity_poly.entity_id
_entity_poly.type
_entity_poly.pdbx_seq_one_letter_code
_entity_poly.pdbx_strand_id
1 'polypeptide(L)' 'LFTHFVRGADGLPLFAITLAPATALQTALLVTVCGVLAAIAPARRAAALDPAQAIRV' A
#
# COMPACT_ATOMS: atom_id res chain seq x y z
N LEU A 1 4.91 5.07 19.63
CA LEU A 1 4.75 5.18 21.09
C LEU A 1 5.99 4.65 21.83
N PHE A 2 6.40 3.40 21.59
CA PHE A 2 7.55 2.75 22.24
C PHE A 2 8.86 3.56 22.18
N THR A 3 9.23 4.08 21.00
CA THR A 3 10.44 4.91 20.80
C THR A 3 10.39 6.27 21.50
N HIS A 4 9.20 6.73 21.92
CA HIS A 4 9.04 7.97 22.67
C HIS A 4 9.25 7.76 24.16
N PHE A 5 8.78 6.63 24.69
CA PHE A 5 8.82 6.31 26.12
C PHE A 5 10.08 5.56 26.56
N VAL A 6 10.69 4.77 25.67
CA VAL A 6 11.91 4.02 25.99
C VAL A 6 13.12 4.76 25.44
N ARG A 7 13.88 5.37 26.35
CA ARG A 7 15.09 6.14 26.05
C ARG A 7 16.34 5.45 26.60
N GLY A 8 17.47 5.64 25.93
CA GLY A 8 18.79 5.23 26.44
C GLY A 8 19.24 6.11 27.61
N ALA A 9 20.37 5.76 28.22
CA ALA A 9 20.97 6.55 29.30
C ALA A 9 21.36 7.98 28.86
N ASP A 10 21.49 8.19 27.56
CA ASP A 10 21.74 9.46 26.87
C ASP A 10 20.46 10.27 26.57
N GLY A 11 19.27 9.74 26.92
CA GLY A 11 17.98 10.39 26.67
C GLY A 11 17.48 10.29 25.23
N LEU A 12 18.26 9.69 24.32
CA LEU A 12 17.88 9.45 22.93
C LEU A 12 16.97 8.20 22.83
N PRO A 13 16.22 8.01 21.74
CA PRO A 13 15.40 6.81 21.58
C PRO A 13 16.28 5.57 21.63
N LEU A 14 15.92 4.57 22.44
CA LEU A 14 16.69 3.33 22.53
C LEU A 14 16.77 2.59 21.18
N PHE A 15 15.74 2.75 20.35
CA PHE A 15 15.70 2.25 18.97
C PHE A 15 15.29 3.35 18.01
N ALA A 16 16.16 3.72 17.08
CA ALA A 16 15.88 4.69 16.03
C ALA A 16 15.27 3.98 14.81
N ILE A 17 13.95 3.79 14.82
CA ILE A 17 13.22 3.23 13.68
C ILE A 17 13.04 4.34 12.65
N THR A 18 13.78 4.25 11.55
CA THR A 18 13.69 5.19 10.43
C THR A 18 13.21 4.45 9.18
N LEU A 19 12.44 5.14 8.35
CA LEU A 19 12.05 4.65 7.04
C LEU A 19 12.79 5.45 5.98
N ALA A 20 13.61 4.77 5.18
CA ALA A 20 14.29 5.40 4.06
C ALA A 20 13.25 5.88 3.02
N PRO A 21 13.23 7.17 2.65
CA PRO A 21 12.23 7.71 1.72
C PRO A 21 12.22 6.98 0.37
N ALA A 22 13.41 6.58 -0.11
CA ALA A 22 13.55 5.84 -1.36
C ALA A 22 12.82 4.48 -1.30
N THR A 23 12.96 3.73 -0.20
CA THR A 23 12.29 2.43 -0.02
C THR A 23 10.76 2.59 0.03
N ALA A 24 10.27 3.64 0.71
CA ALA A 24 8.85 3.95 0.76
C ALA A 24 8.28 4.23 -0.65
N LEU A 25 8.97 5.07 -1.43
CA LEU A 25 8.55 5.42 -2.79
C LEU A 25 8.60 4.21 -3.74
N GLN A 26 9.68 3.42 -3.69
CA GLN A 26 9.81 2.20 -4.49
C GLN A 26 8.69 1.21 -4.19
N THR A 27 8.39 1.00 -2.91
CA THR A 27 7.32 0.08 -2.48
C THR A 27 5.96 0.57 -2.94
N ALA A 28 5.65 1.85 -2.74
CA ALA A 28 4.40 2.45 -3.21
C ALA A 28 4.23 2.26 -4.72
N LEU A 29 5.25 2.60 -5.51
CA LEU A 29 5.21 2.47 -6.96
C LEU A 29 5.02 1.02 -7.41
N LEU A 30 5.78 0.08 -6.81
CA LEU A 30 5.68 -1.33 -7.12
C LEU A 30 4.27 -1.87 -6.83
N VAL A 31 3.73 -1.58 -5.65
CA VAL A 31 2.38 -2.03 -5.26
C VAL A 31 1.32 -1.41 -6.15
N THR A 32 1.43 -0.13 -6.52
CA THR A 32 0.51 0.50 -7.47
C THR A 32 0.52 -0.22 -8.81
N VAL A 33 1.70 -0.48 -9.38
CA VAL A 33 1.82 -1.18 -10.68
C VAL A 33 1.26 -2.59 -10.58
N CYS A 34 1.69 -3.37 -9.60
CA CYS A 34 1.22 -4.74 -9.42
C CYS A 34 -0.29 -4.81 -9.18
N GLY A 35 -0.83 -3.92 -8.35
CA GLY A 35 -2.27 -3.85 -8.07
C GLY A 35 -3.08 -3.50 -9.31
N VAL A 36 -2.64 -2.51 -10.08
CA VAL A 36 -3.29 -2.14 -11.36
C VAL A 36 -3.25 -3.32 -12.33
N LEU A 37 -2.08 -3.94 -12.53
CA LEU A 37 -1.94 -5.08 -13.45
C LEU A 37 -2.84 -6.25 -13.06
N ALA A 38 -2.90 -6.59 -11.76
CA ALA A 38 -3.76 -7.65 -11.25
C ALA A 38 -5.26 -7.36 -11.49
N ALA A 39 -5.67 -6.10 -11.40
CA ALA A 39 -7.06 -5.68 -11.58
C ALA A 39 -7.51 -5.64 -13.06
N ILE A 40 -6.60 -5.71 -14.04
CA ILE A 40 -6.94 -5.58 -15.47
C ILE A 40 -7.93 -6.65 -15.92
N ALA A 41 -7.66 -7.93 -15.63
CA ALA A 41 -8.50 -9.03 -16.08
C ALA A 41 -9.96 -8.93 -15.58
N PRO A 42 -10.23 -8.74 -14.27
CA PRO A 42 -11.60 -8.57 -13.79
C PRO A 42 -12.24 -7.27 -14.29
N ALA A 43 -11.51 -6.15 -14.34
CA ALA A 43 -12.07 -4.88 -14.83
C ALA A 43 -12.51 -4.98 -16.30
N ARG A 44 -11.72 -5.64 -17.15
CA ARG A 44 -12.07 -5.88 -18.56
C ARG A 44 -13.30 -6.77 -18.71
N ARG A 45 -13.43 -7.80 -17.87
CA ARG A 45 -14.61 -8.67 -17.87
C ARG A 45 -15.87 -7.92 -17.46
N ALA A 46 -15.78 -7.09 -16.42
CA ALA A 46 -16.89 -6.26 -15.98
C ALA A 46 -17.31 -5.25 -17.06
N ALA A 47 -16.35 -4.62 -17.74
CA ALA A 47 -16.62 -3.65 -18.80
C ALA A 47 -17.29 -4.27 -20.05
N ALA A 48 -17.17 -5.58 -20.25
CA ALA A 48 -17.78 -6.31 -21.36
C ALA A 48 -19.21 -6.81 -21.06
N LEU A 49 -19.70 -6.64 -19.83
CA LEU A 49 -21.03 -7.08 -19.43
C LEU A 49 -22.10 -6.15 -20.04
N ASP A 50 -23.20 -6.72 -20.52
CA ASP A 50 -24.38 -5.96 -20.93
C ASP A 50 -24.93 -5.17 -19.71
N PRO A 51 -25.13 -3.85 -19.80
CA PRO A 51 -25.71 -3.04 -18.72
C PRO A 51 -27.03 -3.61 -18.19
N ALA A 52 -27.84 -4.20 -19.07
CA ALA A 52 -29.09 -4.82 -18.65
C ALA A 52 -28.88 -6.06 -17.78
N GLN A 53 -27.75 -6.78 -17.92
CA GLN A 53 -27.36 -7.87 -17.02
C GLN A 53 -26.68 -7.35 -15.76
N ALA A 54 -25.89 -6.28 -15.86
CA ALA A 54 -25.18 -5.68 -14.72
C ALA A 54 -26.12 -5.18 -13.60
N ILE A 55 -27.32 -4.73 -13.97
CA ILE A 55 -28.30 -4.16 -13.03
C ILE A 55 -29.26 -5.24 -12.45
N ARG A 56 -29.31 -6.45 -13.01
CA ARG A 56 -30.29 -7.51 -12.65
C ARG A 56 -29.95 -8.31 -11.37
N VAL A 57 -29.27 -7.69 -10.41
CA VAL A 57 -28.95 -8.30 -9.11
C VAL A 57 -30.22 -8.57 -8.30
#